data_AF-A0A1I6F5F3-F1
#
_entry.id   AF-A0A1I6F5F3-F1
#
_cell.length_a   1.000
_cell.length_b   1.000
_cell.length_c   1.000
_cell.angle_alpha   90.00
_cell.angle_beta   90.00
_cell.angle_gamma   90.00
#
_symmetry.space_group_name_H-M   'P 1'
#
loop_
_entity.id
_entity.type
_entity.pdbx_description
1 polymer ?
#
loop_
_entity_poly.entity_id
_entity_poly.type
_entity_poly.pdbx_seq_one_letter_code
_entity_poly.pdbx_strand_id
1 'polypeptide(L)' 'MPRLLLPLAGCVLLVALGVGAIMYADHDDAPGLGLIGFVLIFGAIGLGVRAVMRAKRGV' A
#
# COMPACT_ATOMS: atom_id res chain seq x y z
N MET A 1 -4.30 9.77 18.33
CA MET A 1 -4.31 8.40 17.74
C MET A 1 -2.90 7.98 17.26
N PRO A 2 -1.84 8.09 18.08
CA PRO A 2 -0.47 7.80 17.62
C PRO A 2 -0.28 6.34 17.17
N ARG A 3 -1.07 5.42 17.76
CA ARG A 3 -1.16 4.00 17.36
C ARG A 3 -1.56 3.74 15.90
N LEU A 4 -2.17 4.70 15.20
CA LEU A 4 -2.49 4.59 13.76
C LEU A 4 -1.37 5.09 12.85
N LEU A 5 -0.41 5.86 13.36
CA LEU A 5 0.65 6.45 12.55
C LEU A 5 1.53 5.37 11.94
N LEU A 6 1.93 4.37 12.73
CA LEU A 6 2.78 3.27 12.27
C LEU A 6 2.14 2.45 11.12
N PRO A 7 0.91 1.92 11.25
CA PRO A 7 0.30 1.17 10.16
C PRO A 7 0.00 2.04 8.93
N LEU A 8 -0.40 3.31 9.11
CA LEU A 8 -0.63 4.21 7.99
C LEU A 8 0.67 4.56 7.26
N ALA A 9 1.77 4.81 7.99
CA ALA A 9 3.09 5.00 7.41
C ALA A 9 3.53 3.77 6.61
N GLY A 10 3.29 2.57 7.13
CA GLY A 10 3.52 1.32 6.40
C GLY A 10 2.71 1.23 5.09
N CYS A 11 1.44 1.65 5.11
CA CYS A 11 0.62 1.69 3.89
C CYS A 11 1.17 2.69 2.86
N VAL A 12 1.64 3.87 3.31
CA VAL A 12 2.26 4.86 2.41
C VAL A 12 3.54 4.31 1.78
N LEU A 13 4.38 3.62 2.57
CA LEU A 13 5.59 2.98 2.05
C LEU A 13 5.26 1.89 1.00
N LEU A 14 4.24 1.06 1.24
CA LEU A 14 3.79 0.07 0.27
C LEU A 14 3.30 0.70 -1.03
N VAL A 15 2.58 1.83 -0.95
CA VAL A 15 2.15 2.58 -2.14
C VAL A 15 3.36 3.14 -2.88
N ALA A 16 4.33 3.72 -2.18
CA ALA A 16 5.55 4.24 -2.81
C ALA A 16 6.34 3.14 -3.53
N LEU A 17 6.49 1.96 -2.92
CA LEU A 17 7.10 0.79 -3.55
C LEU A 17 6.29 0.31 -4.75
N GLY A 18 4.96 0.30 -4.65
CA GLY A 18 4.09 -0.10 -5.74
C GLY A 18 4.16 0.84 -6.95
N VAL A 19 4.22 2.15 -6.71
CA VAL A 19 4.46 3.15 -7.77
C VAL A 19 5.83 2.92 -8.40
N GLY A 20 6.88 2.72 -7.60
CA GLY A 20 8.22 2.39 -8.10
C GLY A 20 8.24 1.13 -8.96
N ALA A 21 7.54 0.08 -8.54
CA ALA A 21 7.40 -1.16 -9.29
C ALA A 21 6.68 -0.95 -10.63
N ILE A 22 5.61 -0.15 -10.68
CA ILE A 22 4.91 0.16 -11.94
C ILE A 22 5.80 0.95 -12.90
N MET A 23 6.50 1.98 -12.41
CA MET A 23 7.41 2.77 -13.24
C MET A 23 8.56 1.92 -13.78
N TYR A 24 9.11 1.02 -12.95
CA TYR A 24 10.20 0.15 -13.38
C TYR A 24 9.70 -0.98 -14.30
N ALA A 25 8.45 -1.42 -14.14
CA ALA A 25 7.83 -2.41 -15.02
C ALA A 25 7.70 -1.91 -16.45
N ASP A 26 7.37 -0.62 -16.62
CA ASP A 26 7.32 0.05 -17.91
C ASP A 26 8.73 0.23 -18.52
N HIS A 27 9.75 0.40 -17.68
CA HIS A 27 11.12 0.54 -18.14
C HIS A 27 11.77 -0.78 -18.59
N ASP A 28 11.41 -1.90 -17.97
CA ASP A 28 12.01 -3.23 -18.19
C ASP A 28 11.08 -4.20 -18.94
N ASP A 29 9.99 -3.70 -19.54
CA ASP A 29 8.93 -4.48 -20.20
C ASP A 29 8.47 -5.70 -19.37
N ALA A 30 8.37 -5.52 -18.05
CA ALA A 30 8.16 -6.58 -17.07
C ALA A 30 6.73 -6.56 -16.52
N PRO A 31 5.73 -7.18 -17.20
CA PRO A 31 4.32 -7.06 -16.81
C PRO A 31 4.02 -7.62 -15.41
N GLY A 32 4.78 -8.61 -14.96
CA GLY A 32 4.67 -9.16 -13.61
C GLY A 32 5.00 -8.15 -12.52
N LEU A 33 5.97 -7.26 -12.76
CA LEU A 33 6.34 -6.21 -11.81
C LEU A 33 5.24 -5.15 -11.70
N GLY A 34 4.58 -4.82 -12.82
CA GLY A 34 3.41 -3.94 -12.84
C GLY A 34 2.25 -4.53 -12.03
N LEU A 35 2.01 -5.85 -12.15
CA LEU A 35 1.02 -6.56 -11.33
C LEU A 35 1.37 -6.53 -9.83
N ILE A 36 2.64 -6.73 -9.47
CA ILE A 36 3.10 -6.60 -8.08
C ILE A 36 2.82 -5.19 -7.57
N GLY A 37 3.16 -4.17 -8.36
CA GLY A 37 2.90 -2.78 -7.99
C GLY A 37 1.42 -2.48 -7.77
N PHE A 38 0.55 -2.99 -8.65
CA PHE A 38 -0.90 -2.92 -8.49
C PHE A 38 -1.35 -3.56 -7.18
N VAL A 39 -0.93 -4.80 -6.90
CA VAL A 39 -1.29 -5.53 -5.67
C VAL A 39 -0.83 -4.78 -4.42
N LEU A 40 0.38 -4.21 -4.43
CA LEU A 40 0.90 -3.42 -3.31
C LEU A 40 0.04 -2.19 -3.03
N ILE A 41 -0.36 -1.44 -4.07
CA ILE A 41 -1.17 -0.24 -3.93
C ILE A 41 -2.57 -0.58 -3.39
N PHE A 42 -3.29 -1.49 -4.04
CA PHE A 42 -4.65 -1.83 -3.63
C PHE A 42 -4.68 -2.59 -2.29
N GLY A 43 -3.68 -3.44 -2.03
CA GLY A 43 -3.49 -4.08 -0.74
C GLY A 43 -3.26 -3.07 0.39
N ALA A 44 -2.41 -2.07 0.16
CA ALA A 44 -2.15 -1.00 1.14
C ALA A 44 -3.41 -0.18 1.44
N ILE A 45 -4.22 0.14 0.43
CA ILE A 45 -5.50 0.83 0.62
C ILE A 45 -6.44 -0.01 1.48
N GLY A 46 -6.61 -1.30 1.15
CA GLY A 46 -7.46 -2.21 1.92
C GLY A 46 -7.01 -2.37 3.37
N LEU A 47 -5.70 -2.50 3.60
CA LEU A 47 -5.11 -2.57 4.94
C LEU A 47 -5.30 -1.27 5.73
N GLY A 48 -5.09 -0.12 5.09
CA GLY A 48 -5.30 1.20 5.69
C GLY A 48 -6.75 1.40 6.14
N VAL A 49 -7.71 1.10 5.25
CA VAL A 49 -9.15 1.17 5.57
C VAL A 49 -9.46 0.23 6.74
N ARG A 50 -8.98 -1.02 6.71
CA ARG A 50 -9.20 -1.98 7.80
C ARG A 50 -8.62 -1.49 9.12
N ALA A 51 -7.44 -0.87 9.12
CA ALA A 51 -6.81 -0.32 10.33
C ALA A 51 -7.65 0.81 10.94
N VAL A 52 -8.13 1.74 10.11
CA VAL A 52 -9.00 2.84 10.53
C VAL A 52 -10.34 2.32 11.08
N MET A 53 -10.99 1.38 10.39
CA MET A 53 -12.26 0.81 10.85
C MET A 53 -12.12 0.06 12.17
N ARG A 54 -11.01 -0.67 12.38
CA ARG A 54 -10.72 -1.35 13.66
C ARG A 54 -10.49 -0.36 14.78
N ALA A 55 -9.74 0.70 14.53
CA ALA A 55 -9.53 1.75 15.52
C ALA A 55 -10.83 2.46 15.90
N LYS A 56 -11.76 2.65 14.95
CA LYS A 56 -13.07 3.25 15.21
C LYS A 56 -14.02 2.33 16.00
N ARG A 57 -13.91 1.00 15.85
CA ARG A 57 -14.72 0.02 16.61
C ARG A 57 -14.22 -0.24 18.02
N GLY A 58 -12.94 0.02 18.29
CA GLY A 58 -12.31 -0.17 19.61
C GLY A 58 -12.24 1.11 20.46
N VAL A 59 -13.00 2.14 20.11
CA VAL A 59 -13.27 3.37 20.88
C VAL A 59 -14.76 3.40 21.14
#